data_AF-A0A7X9F8I4-F1
#
_entry.id   AF-A0A7X9F8I4-F1
#
_cell.length_a   1.000
_cell.length_b   1.000
_cell.length_c   1.000
_cell.angle_alpha   90.00
_cell.angle_beta   90.00
_cell.angle_gamma   90.00
#
_symmetry.space_group_name_H-M   'P 1'
#
loop_
_entity.id
_entity.type
_entity.pdbx_description
1 polymer ?
#
loop_
_entity_poly.entity_id
_entity_poly.type
_entity_poly.pdbx_seq_one_letter_code
_entity_poly.pdbx_strand_id
1 'polypeptide(L)'
;MKIIIAGTAYPFRGGLAAYNERLARQFIAEGHDVSLITFTTQYPSMLFPGKSQYLDAPAPAGLDIRREFSSVNPFTWLTTGRMIKKSMPDILIFKYWLPFMSPAFSTIARIARSNKKTKVIAIFDNVIPHERRPGDFFLTRLFVNSADGAVVMSESVKNDLLEFRNDIPVFLNPHPLFDNFGEKRDRKEALSELGLDPSFTYLLFFGFIRPYKGLDLLIKALRWVKEEYLNVKLIVAGEFYEDEKPYMKLVEEEGLKDDIVFFNRFINDDEVALFFSACELVVQPYKSATQSGVTQIAYHFEKPMVVTDVGGLKEIVPDGKCGYVARPEPESIADAIMLYMSERSVTDFISFIREEKKIYSWDKMTAGILSIYNKISGNDYQK
;
A
#
# COMPACT_ATOMS: atom_id res chain seq x y z
N MET A 1 1.37 26.04 -4.48
CA MET A 1 2.73 25.83 -5.05
C MET A 1 2.61 25.08 -6.36
N LYS A 2 3.62 25.13 -7.23
CA LYS A 2 3.70 24.31 -8.44
C LYS A 2 4.47 23.02 -8.16
N ILE A 3 3.81 21.88 -8.29
CA ILE A 3 4.33 20.55 -7.97
C ILE A 3 4.28 19.67 -9.21
N ILE A 4 5.37 18.96 -9.48
CA ILE A 4 5.44 17.95 -10.53
C ILE A 4 5.71 16.59 -9.89
N ILE A 5 4.89 15.59 -10.19
CA ILE A 5 5.10 14.20 -9.76
C ILE A 5 5.59 13.41 -10.98
N ALA A 6 6.82 12.91 -10.91
CA ALA A 6 7.46 12.11 -11.95
C ALA A 6 7.50 10.63 -11.56
N GLY A 7 6.83 9.78 -12.34
CA GLY A 7 6.75 8.35 -12.05
C GLY A 7 5.65 7.64 -12.82
N THR A 8 5.29 6.44 -12.37
CA THR A 8 4.20 5.65 -12.96
C THR A 8 2.86 6.35 -12.74
N ALA A 9 2.08 6.53 -13.80
CA ALA A 9 0.70 7.03 -13.82
C ALA A 9 0.00 6.48 -15.08
N TYR A 10 -1.27 6.79 -15.29
CA TYR A 10 -1.97 6.50 -16.54
C TYR A 10 -1.12 6.77 -17.80
N PRO A 11 -1.03 5.86 -18.79
CA PRO A 11 -1.85 4.64 -18.96
C PRO A 11 -1.30 3.40 -18.26
N PHE A 12 -0.24 3.50 -17.45
CA PHE A 12 0.30 2.33 -16.74
C PHE A 12 -0.59 1.95 -15.56
N ARG A 13 -0.73 0.64 -15.32
CA ARG A 13 -1.55 0.09 -14.23
C ARG A 13 -0.75 -0.24 -12.98
N GLY A 14 -1.46 -0.41 -11.86
CA GLY A 14 -0.93 -0.94 -10.60
C GLY A 14 -0.74 0.10 -9.50
N GLY A 15 -0.33 -0.38 -8.31
CA GLY A 15 -0.29 0.44 -7.10
C GLY A 15 0.56 1.71 -7.18
N LEU A 16 1.63 1.72 -7.99
CA LEU A 16 2.44 2.92 -8.21
C LEU A 16 1.66 4.04 -8.93
N ALA A 17 0.86 3.68 -9.93
CA ALA A 17 0.02 4.63 -10.67
C ALA A 17 -1.07 5.20 -9.76
N ALA A 18 -1.82 4.31 -9.10
CA ALA A 18 -2.86 4.69 -8.17
C ALA A 18 -2.32 5.60 -7.05
N TYR A 19 -1.15 5.29 -6.50
CA TYR A 19 -0.48 6.09 -5.48
C TYR A 19 -0.17 7.51 -5.98
N ASN A 20 0.50 7.64 -7.13
CA ASN A 20 0.90 8.96 -7.64
C ASN A 20 -0.31 9.81 -8.02
N GLU A 21 -1.33 9.20 -8.62
CA GLU A 21 -2.59 9.87 -8.96
C GLU A 21 -3.33 10.34 -7.70
N ARG A 22 -3.39 9.50 -6.65
CA ARG A 22 -4.03 9.87 -5.39
C ARG A 22 -3.26 10.95 -4.63
N LEU A 23 -1.93 10.89 -4.63
CA LEU A 23 -1.05 11.94 -4.10
C LEU A 23 -1.30 13.27 -4.83
N ALA A 24 -1.42 13.24 -6.15
CA ALA A 24 -1.72 14.43 -6.94
C ALA A 24 -3.07 15.04 -6.56
N ARG A 25 -4.12 14.21 -6.42
CA ARG A 25 -5.44 14.65 -5.99
C ARG A 25 -5.41 15.29 -4.61
N GLN A 26 -4.61 14.76 -3.68
CA GLN A 26 -4.47 15.34 -2.35
C GLN A 26 -3.87 16.75 -2.42
N PHE A 27 -2.76 16.94 -3.12
CA PHE A 27 -2.18 18.27 -3.30
C PHE A 27 -3.10 19.24 -4.04
N ILE A 28 -3.89 18.77 -5.03
CA ILE A 28 -4.89 19.60 -5.72
C ILE A 28 -5.99 20.04 -4.74
N ALA A 29 -6.49 19.13 -3.91
CA ALA A 29 -7.49 19.44 -2.89
C ALA A 29 -6.98 20.46 -1.86
N GLU A 30 -5.67 20.45 -1.59
CA GLU A 30 -4.97 21.43 -0.75
C GLU A 30 -4.65 22.76 -1.47
N GLY A 31 -5.07 22.92 -2.74
CA GLY A 31 -4.94 24.17 -3.50
C GLY A 31 -3.62 24.35 -4.25
N HIS A 32 -2.88 23.26 -4.50
CA HIS A 32 -1.64 23.30 -5.28
C HIS A 32 -1.88 23.10 -6.79
N ASP A 33 -1.00 23.68 -7.61
CA ASP A 33 -0.93 23.44 -9.06
C ASP A 33 -0.08 22.18 -9.30
N VAL A 34 -0.72 21.08 -9.70
CA VAL A 34 -0.09 19.75 -9.77
C VAL A 34 -0.21 19.18 -11.18
N SER A 35 0.92 18.67 -11.70
CA SER A 35 0.96 17.87 -12.92
C SER A 35 1.75 16.59 -12.70
N LEU A 36 1.38 15.54 -13.42
CA LEU A 36 2.09 14.26 -13.44
C LEU A 36 2.84 14.12 -14.76
N ILE A 37 4.09 13.70 -14.65
CA ILE A 37 4.91 13.30 -15.78
C ILE A 37 5.19 11.81 -15.67
N THR A 38 4.80 11.07 -16.69
CA THR A 38 4.93 9.61 -16.71
C THR A 38 5.65 9.10 -17.95
N PHE A 39 5.75 7.78 -18.05
CA PHE A 39 6.60 7.14 -19.02
C PHE A 39 5.99 7.12 -20.43
N THR A 40 6.81 7.33 -21.45
CA THR A 40 6.50 6.86 -22.81
C THR A 40 6.73 5.36 -22.90
N THR A 41 7.76 4.86 -22.21
CA THR A 41 8.07 3.43 -22.03
C THR A 41 8.57 3.20 -20.61
N GLN A 42 7.82 2.46 -19.79
CA GLN A 42 8.21 2.18 -18.41
C GLN A 42 9.13 0.97 -18.32
N TYR A 43 8.79 -0.13 -18.98
CA TYR A 43 9.65 -1.30 -19.12
C TYR A 43 9.75 -1.73 -20.58
N PRO A 44 10.94 -2.13 -21.07
CA PRO A 44 11.06 -2.90 -22.30
C PRO A 44 10.18 -4.15 -22.24
N SER A 45 9.60 -4.57 -23.36
CA SER A 45 8.69 -5.74 -23.42
C SER A 45 9.29 -7.02 -22.84
N MET A 46 10.61 -7.20 -22.98
CA MET A 46 11.36 -8.35 -22.45
C MET A 46 11.48 -8.37 -20.92
N LEU A 47 11.34 -7.22 -20.25
CA LEU A 47 11.54 -7.08 -18.80
C LEU A 47 10.22 -6.94 -18.02
N PHE A 48 9.07 -7.03 -18.71
CA PHE A 48 7.77 -6.93 -18.05
C PHE A 48 7.25 -8.32 -17.63
N PRO A 49 7.03 -8.57 -16.32
CA PRO A 49 6.70 -9.90 -15.81
C PRO A 49 5.22 -10.31 -15.98
N GLY A 50 4.42 -9.59 -16.78
CA GLY A 50 2.96 -9.79 -16.86
C GLY A 50 2.38 -9.73 -18.28
N LYS A 51 1.06 -9.96 -18.40
CA LYS A 51 0.35 -10.00 -19.70
C LYS A 51 0.23 -8.62 -20.38
N SER A 52 0.02 -7.55 -19.59
CA SER A 52 -0.02 -6.15 -20.07
C SER A 52 0.36 -5.18 -18.95
N GLN A 53 1.02 -4.07 -19.30
CA GLN A 53 1.40 -2.99 -18.37
C GLN A 53 0.44 -1.80 -18.40
N TYR A 54 -0.56 -1.83 -19.29
CA TYR A 54 -1.48 -0.72 -19.54
C TYR A 54 -2.88 -0.97 -18.95
N LEU A 55 -3.58 0.11 -18.58
CA LEU A 55 -5.01 0.13 -18.30
C LEU A 55 -5.79 0.29 -19.60
N ASP A 56 -6.74 -0.61 -19.86
CA ASP A 56 -7.78 -0.42 -20.88
C ASP A 56 -8.97 0.36 -20.29
N ALA A 57 -8.67 1.57 -19.79
CA ALA A 57 -9.63 2.49 -19.18
C ALA A 57 -9.40 3.92 -19.69
N PRO A 58 -10.40 4.82 -19.63
CA PRO A 58 -10.19 6.23 -19.95
C PRO A 58 -9.20 6.89 -18.97
N ALA A 59 -8.54 7.96 -19.42
CA ALA A 59 -7.66 8.75 -18.56
C ALA A 59 -8.44 9.30 -17.35
N PRO A 60 -7.83 9.32 -16.15
CA PRO A 60 -8.49 9.78 -14.95
C PRO A 60 -8.87 11.27 -15.05
N ALA A 61 -10.12 11.59 -14.71
CA ALA A 61 -10.61 12.97 -14.76
C ALA A 61 -9.91 13.86 -13.72
N GLY A 62 -9.65 15.11 -14.10
CA GLY A 62 -9.11 16.14 -13.21
C GLY A 62 -7.61 16.06 -12.92
N LEU A 63 -6.86 15.23 -13.66
CA LEU A 63 -5.40 15.13 -13.53
C LEU A 63 -4.71 15.52 -14.86
N ASP A 64 -3.72 16.40 -14.80
CA ASP A 64 -2.82 16.71 -15.93
C ASP A 64 -1.70 15.66 -15.97
N ILE A 65 -1.84 14.65 -16.82
CA ILE A 65 -0.87 13.55 -16.98
C ILE A 65 -0.24 13.61 -18.36
N ARG A 66 1.09 13.70 -18.40
CA ARG A 66 1.86 13.80 -19.65
C ARG A 66 2.92 12.72 -19.75
N ARG A 67 3.02 12.07 -20.91
CA ARG A 67 4.01 11.01 -21.18
C ARG A 67 5.25 11.64 -21.80
N GLU A 68 6.29 11.89 -20.99
CA GLU A 68 7.43 12.71 -21.43
C GLU A 68 8.76 11.94 -21.50
N PHE A 69 8.93 10.86 -20.73
CA PHE A 69 10.23 10.17 -20.64
C PHE A 69 10.15 8.65 -20.72
N SER A 70 11.16 8.01 -21.29
CA SER A 70 11.29 6.55 -21.32
C SER A 70 12.32 6.11 -20.30
N SER A 71 12.16 4.97 -19.66
CA SER A 71 13.16 4.42 -18.72
C SER A 71 14.47 4.02 -19.40
N VAL A 72 14.46 3.84 -20.74
CA VAL A 72 15.61 3.31 -21.51
C VAL A 72 16.12 4.24 -22.61
N ASN A 73 15.45 5.37 -22.89
CA ASN A 73 15.90 6.31 -23.91
C ASN A 73 16.48 7.60 -23.29
N PRO A 74 17.82 7.77 -23.24
CA PRO A 74 18.47 8.92 -22.62
C PRO A 74 18.11 10.28 -23.20
N PHE A 75 17.74 10.36 -24.49
CA PHE A 75 17.33 11.63 -25.11
C PHE A 75 16.08 12.20 -24.45
N THR A 76 15.17 11.32 -24.02
CA THR A 76 13.95 11.73 -23.33
C THR A 76 14.24 12.26 -21.92
N TRP A 77 15.29 11.79 -21.24
CA TRP A 77 15.68 12.27 -19.92
C TRP A 77 16.18 13.72 -20.00
N LEU A 78 16.99 14.01 -21.02
CA LEU A 78 17.55 15.35 -21.24
C LEU A 78 16.46 16.36 -21.62
N THR A 79 15.56 15.98 -22.52
CA THR A 79 14.44 16.83 -22.97
C THR A 79 13.44 17.08 -21.84
N THR A 80 13.03 16.04 -21.12
CA THR A 80 12.14 16.14 -19.95
C THR A 80 12.76 16.98 -18.84
N GLY A 81 14.03 16.75 -18.50
CA GLY A 81 14.75 17.55 -17.50
C GLY A 81 14.78 19.04 -17.86
N ARG A 82 15.04 19.39 -19.13
CA ARG A 82 15.04 20.78 -19.60
C ARG A 82 13.64 21.41 -19.58
N MET A 83 12.61 20.63 -19.95
CA MET A 83 11.22 21.06 -19.87
C MET A 83 10.84 21.41 -18.43
N ILE A 84 11.13 20.51 -17.49
CA ILE A 84 10.86 20.74 -16.06
C ILE A 84 11.65 21.96 -15.56
N LYS A 85 12.94 22.05 -15.89
CA LYS A 85 13.80 23.19 -15.56
C LYS A 85 13.16 24.52 -15.98
N LYS A 86 12.66 24.61 -17.23
CA LYS A 86 11.99 25.81 -17.78
C LYS A 86 10.69 26.13 -17.06
N SER A 87 9.95 25.11 -16.64
CA SER A 87 8.67 25.27 -15.94
C SER A 87 8.81 25.72 -14.48
N MET A 88 10.02 25.62 -13.91
CA MET A 88 10.42 26.07 -12.57
C MET A 88 9.42 25.70 -11.45
N PRO A 89 9.07 24.42 -11.29
CA PRO A 89 8.22 23.99 -10.18
C PRO A 89 8.93 24.21 -8.85
N ASP A 90 8.17 24.36 -7.79
CA ASP A 90 8.70 24.45 -6.43
C ASP A 90 9.22 23.06 -5.99
N ILE A 91 8.44 22.01 -6.25
CA ILE A 91 8.78 20.62 -5.90
C ILE A 91 8.72 19.73 -7.14
N LEU A 92 9.75 18.90 -7.32
CA LEU A 92 9.75 17.74 -8.22
C LEU A 92 9.80 16.47 -7.37
N ILE A 93 8.72 15.70 -7.39
CA ILE A 93 8.57 14.47 -6.63
C ILE A 93 8.89 13.27 -7.52
N PHE A 94 9.70 12.34 -7.04
CA PHE A 94 9.88 11.03 -7.66
C PHE A 94 9.43 9.93 -6.72
N LYS A 95 8.69 8.94 -7.22
CA LYS A 95 8.47 7.68 -6.50
C LYS A 95 9.47 6.64 -6.99
N TYR A 96 10.28 6.11 -6.10
CA TYR A 96 11.38 5.21 -6.40
C TYR A 96 11.14 3.83 -5.81
N TRP A 97 11.21 2.80 -6.67
CA TRP A 97 10.96 1.41 -6.28
C TRP A 97 12.00 0.43 -6.83
N LEU A 98 12.80 0.83 -7.82
CA LEU A 98 13.79 -0.03 -8.47
C LEU A 98 15.03 0.75 -8.92
N PRO A 99 16.25 0.22 -8.68
CA PRO A 99 17.50 0.81 -9.17
C PRO A 99 17.58 1.01 -10.68
N PHE A 100 16.86 0.18 -11.45
CA PHE A 100 16.72 0.35 -12.89
C PHE A 100 16.24 1.75 -13.30
N MET A 101 15.44 2.44 -12.47
CA MET A 101 14.93 3.78 -12.77
C MET A 101 15.95 4.90 -12.53
N SER A 102 17.04 4.61 -11.81
CA SER A 102 18.01 5.62 -11.37
C SER A 102 18.62 6.44 -12.49
N PRO A 103 19.06 5.89 -13.64
CA PRO A 103 19.68 6.70 -14.69
C PRO A 103 18.74 7.79 -15.22
N ALA A 104 17.48 7.43 -15.48
CA ALA A 104 16.45 8.34 -15.96
C ALA A 104 16.13 9.41 -14.90
N PHE A 105 15.78 8.98 -13.69
CA PHE A 105 15.37 9.89 -12.62
C PHE A 105 16.50 10.83 -12.21
N SER A 106 17.73 10.32 -12.07
CA SER A 106 18.88 11.16 -11.67
C SER A 106 19.20 12.23 -12.72
N THR A 107 19.11 11.87 -14.00
CA THR A 107 19.37 12.81 -15.10
C THR A 107 18.32 13.92 -15.11
N ILE A 108 17.04 13.56 -15.04
CA ILE A 108 15.93 14.51 -14.99
C ILE A 108 16.04 15.41 -13.76
N ALA A 109 16.24 14.81 -12.57
CA ALA A 109 16.38 15.52 -11.30
C ALA A 109 17.51 16.56 -11.34
N ARG A 110 18.72 16.16 -11.76
CA ARG A 110 19.89 17.05 -11.83
C ARG A 110 19.68 18.23 -12.77
N ILE A 111 19.06 17.99 -13.93
CA ILE A 111 18.77 19.06 -14.89
C ILE A 111 17.70 19.99 -14.33
N ALA A 112 16.61 19.47 -13.77
CA ALA A 112 15.52 20.26 -13.20
C ALA A 112 16.02 21.19 -12.08
N ARG A 113 16.71 20.65 -11.06
CA ARG A 113 17.23 21.41 -9.91
C ARG A 113 18.28 22.46 -10.28
N SER A 114 18.88 22.37 -11.47
CA SER A 114 19.87 23.37 -11.93
C SER A 114 19.28 24.78 -12.13
N ASN A 115 17.95 24.93 -12.09
CA ASN A 115 17.30 26.25 -12.00
C ASN A 115 17.36 26.88 -10.60
N LYS A 116 17.93 26.20 -9.60
CA LYS A 116 18.08 26.61 -8.18
C LYS A 116 16.78 26.80 -7.39
N LYS A 117 15.62 26.80 -8.06
CA LYS A 117 14.30 26.91 -7.43
C LYS A 117 13.73 25.54 -7.07
N THR A 118 13.76 24.61 -8.02
CA THR A 118 13.14 23.30 -7.87
C THR A 118 13.87 22.45 -6.83
N LYS A 119 13.15 21.98 -5.81
CA LYS A 119 13.64 20.99 -4.84
C LYS A 119 13.18 19.60 -5.25
N VAL A 120 14.11 18.65 -5.27
CA VAL A 120 13.82 17.26 -5.63
C VAL A 120 13.53 16.47 -4.36
N ILE A 121 12.31 15.93 -4.22
CA ILE A 121 11.94 15.08 -3.08
C ILE A 121 11.64 13.68 -3.61
N ALA A 122 12.26 12.66 -3.03
CA ALA A 122 12.06 11.27 -3.45
C ALA A 122 11.27 10.48 -2.39
N ILE A 123 10.25 9.76 -2.82
CA ILE A 123 9.51 8.80 -2.01
C ILE A 123 10.09 7.42 -2.32
N PHE A 124 10.71 6.76 -1.34
CA PHE A 124 11.32 5.45 -1.51
C PHE A 124 10.39 4.35 -1.01
N ASP A 125 9.93 3.50 -1.92
CA ASP A 125 9.20 2.27 -1.57
C ASP A 125 10.20 1.20 -1.08
N ASN A 126 11.33 1.09 -1.79
CA ASN A 126 12.49 0.30 -1.39
C ASN A 126 13.76 1.05 -1.81
N VAL A 127 14.73 1.20 -0.91
CA VAL A 127 16.05 1.74 -1.24
C VAL A 127 16.94 0.60 -1.76
N ILE A 128 16.94 -0.52 -1.03
CA ILE A 128 17.59 -1.77 -1.43
C ILE A 128 16.48 -2.75 -1.87
N PRO A 129 16.51 -3.26 -3.11
CA PRO A 129 15.50 -4.19 -3.58
C PRO A 129 15.58 -5.54 -2.86
N HIS A 130 14.43 -6.20 -2.69
CA HIS A 130 14.36 -7.56 -2.14
C HIS A 130 15.16 -8.58 -2.97
N GLU A 131 15.17 -8.41 -4.29
CA GLU A 131 16.00 -9.17 -5.22
C GLU A 131 17.20 -8.32 -5.65
N ARG A 132 18.35 -8.53 -5.02
CA ARG A 132 19.58 -7.79 -5.33
C ARG A 132 20.17 -8.25 -6.66
N ARG A 133 20.53 -7.29 -7.51
CA ARG A 133 21.23 -7.52 -8.78
C ARG A 133 22.60 -6.84 -8.77
N PRO A 134 23.59 -7.37 -9.52
CA PRO A 134 24.86 -6.70 -9.69
C PRO A 134 24.67 -5.26 -10.22
N GLY A 135 25.26 -4.29 -9.53
CA GLY A 135 25.18 -2.87 -9.91
C GLY A 135 24.08 -2.05 -9.22
N ASP A 136 23.12 -2.69 -8.53
CA ASP A 136 22.01 -2.00 -7.86
C ASP A 136 22.50 -0.94 -6.88
N PHE A 137 23.56 -1.23 -6.11
CA PHE A 137 24.13 -0.27 -5.17
C PHE A 137 24.57 1.03 -5.86
N PHE A 138 25.27 0.93 -6.99
CA PHE A 138 25.74 2.11 -7.73
C PHE A 138 24.58 2.90 -8.34
N LEU A 139 23.58 2.19 -8.87
CA LEU A 139 22.38 2.80 -9.44
C LEU A 139 21.55 3.49 -8.35
N THR A 140 21.29 2.85 -7.22
CA THR A 140 20.62 3.48 -6.07
C THR A 140 21.37 4.73 -5.62
N ARG A 141 22.69 4.62 -5.41
CA ARG A 141 23.54 5.75 -5.01
C ARG A 141 23.46 6.92 -5.99
N LEU A 142 23.41 6.64 -7.29
CA LEU A 142 23.28 7.67 -8.34
C LEU A 142 22.03 8.53 -8.12
N PHE A 143 20.90 7.90 -7.80
CA PHE A 143 19.62 8.59 -7.62
C PHE A 143 19.49 9.25 -6.26
N VAL A 144 19.89 8.58 -5.17
CA VAL A 144 19.87 9.17 -3.82
C VAL A 144 20.70 10.47 -3.78
N ASN A 145 21.85 10.51 -4.46
CA ASN A 145 22.68 11.72 -4.57
C ASN A 145 22.06 12.85 -5.42
N SER A 146 20.94 12.60 -6.12
CA SER A 146 20.25 13.61 -6.92
C SER A 146 19.06 14.27 -6.20
N ALA A 147 18.54 13.63 -5.15
CA ALA A 147 17.47 14.13 -4.31
C ALA A 147 17.96 15.21 -3.33
N ASP A 148 17.08 16.11 -2.90
CA ASP A 148 17.33 17.11 -1.85
C ASP A 148 16.67 16.73 -0.52
N GLY A 149 15.68 15.85 -0.54
CA GLY A 149 15.04 15.26 0.64
C GLY A 149 14.33 13.95 0.30
N ALA A 150 13.95 13.20 1.32
CA ALA A 150 13.38 11.88 1.14
C ALA A 150 12.18 11.61 2.06
N VAL A 151 11.18 10.91 1.53
CA VAL A 151 10.14 10.26 2.32
C VAL A 151 10.39 8.75 2.27
N VAL A 152 10.32 8.11 3.43
CA VAL A 152 10.49 6.65 3.60
C VAL A 152 9.30 6.10 4.39
N MET A 153 8.90 4.86 4.10
CA MET A 153 7.67 4.26 4.64
C MET A 153 7.87 3.27 5.79
N SER A 154 9.12 3.03 6.18
CA SER A 154 9.46 2.20 7.34
C SER A 154 10.85 2.57 7.88
N GLU A 155 11.11 2.23 9.15
CA GLU A 155 12.42 2.45 9.75
C GLU A 155 13.51 1.61 9.05
N SER A 156 13.15 0.43 8.54
CA SER A 156 14.06 -0.40 7.72
C SER A 156 14.49 0.36 6.46
N VAL A 157 13.54 0.92 5.70
CA VAL A 157 13.85 1.66 4.47
C VAL A 157 14.63 2.95 4.78
N LYS A 158 14.37 3.57 5.93
CA LYS A 158 15.15 4.70 6.43
C LYS A 158 16.60 4.30 6.70
N ASN A 159 16.83 3.20 7.40
CA ASN A 159 18.17 2.70 7.68
C ASN A 159 18.93 2.37 6.40
N ASP A 160 18.26 1.72 5.44
CA ASP A 160 18.82 1.46 4.11
C ASP A 160 19.20 2.76 3.39
N LEU A 161 18.35 3.80 3.44
CA LEU A 161 18.65 5.12 2.84
C LEU A 161 19.91 5.74 3.43
N LEU A 162 20.08 5.64 4.75
CA LEU A 162 21.20 6.22 5.48
C LEU A 162 22.54 5.57 5.13
N GLU A 163 22.56 4.33 4.60
CA GLU A 163 23.77 3.72 4.04
C GLU A 163 24.31 4.46 2.81
N PHE A 164 23.42 5.13 2.06
CA PHE A 164 23.77 5.88 0.85
C PHE A 164 24.01 7.35 1.15
N ARG A 165 23.17 7.94 2.02
CA ARG A 165 23.15 9.39 2.25
C ARG A 165 22.46 9.77 3.55
N ASN A 166 23.11 10.62 4.35
CA ASN A 166 22.63 11.07 5.67
C ASN A 166 22.59 12.60 5.85
N ASP A 167 22.94 13.37 4.82
CA ASP A 167 22.98 14.85 4.83
C ASP A 167 21.69 15.50 4.33
N ILE A 168 20.61 14.74 4.12
CA ILE A 168 19.32 15.25 3.64
C ILE A 168 18.22 15.08 4.68
N PRO A 169 17.21 15.98 4.72
CA PRO A 169 16.02 15.76 5.52
C PRO A 169 15.26 14.52 5.05
N VAL A 170 14.95 13.64 6.00
CA VAL A 170 14.16 12.43 5.79
C VAL A 170 12.91 12.50 6.66
N PHE A 171 11.75 12.22 6.07
CA PHE A 171 10.49 12.07 6.79
C PHE A 171 10.03 10.62 6.73
N LEU A 172 9.82 10.01 7.90
CA LEU A 172 9.21 8.70 8.02
C LEU A 172 7.69 8.89 8.00
N ASN A 173 7.03 8.44 6.95
CA ASN A 173 5.58 8.41 6.87
C ASN A 173 5.11 7.00 6.54
N PRO A 174 4.30 6.34 7.38
CA PRO A 174 3.74 5.03 7.02
C PRO A 174 2.95 5.13 5.72
N HIS A 175 2.70 3.98 5.09
CA HIS A 175 1.96 3.95 3.84
C HIS A 175 0.57 4.61 4.04
N PRO A 176 0.16 5.57 3.17
CA PRO A 176 -1.17 6.14 3.25
C PRO A 176 -2.27 5.10 3.00
N LEU A 177 -3.50 5.45 3.39
CA LEU A 177 -4.70 4.65 3.14
C LEU A 177 -4.86 4.31 1.66
N PHE A 178 -5.24 3.07 1.39
CA PHE A 178 -5.68 2.64 0.07
C PHE A 178 -7.17 2.94 -0.10
N ASP A 179 -7.48 4.19 -0.42
CA ASP A 179 -8.84 4.66 -0.66
C ASP A 179 -9.28 4.54 -2.14
N ASN A 180 -8.48 3.88 -2.97
CA ASN A 180 -8.79 3.58 -4.37
C ASN A 180 -9.80 2.43 -4.55
N PHE A 181 -10.20 1.75 -3.47
CA PHE A 181 -11.12 0.61 -3.51
C PHE A 181 -12.61 1.00 -3.38
N GLY A 182 -12.92 2.29 -3.50
CA GLY A 182 -14.29 2.79 -3.42
C GLY A 182 -14.80 2.95 -1.99
N GLU A 183 -16.07 3.36 -1.85
CA GLU A 183 -16.71 3.60 -0.57
C GLU A 183 -17.24 2.30 0.06
N LYS A 184 -17.39 2.32 1.40
CA LYS A 184 -18.02 1.24 2.15
C LYS A 184 -19.45 1.03 1.65
N ARG A 185 -19.81 -0.22 1.37
CA ARG A 185 -21.14 -0.64 0.93
C ARG A 185 -22.01 -1.03 2.13
N ASP A 186 -23.32 -1.03 1.94
CA ASP A 186 -24.21 -1.66 2.91
C ASP A 186 -23.87 -3.16 3.02
N ARG A 187 -23.85 -3.69 4.25
CA ARG A 187 -23.46 -5.08 4.51
C ARG A 187 -24.43 -6.06 3.85
N LYS A 188 -25.72 -5.79 3.87
CA LYS A 188 -26.74 -6.70 3.32
C LYS A 188 -26.65 -6.75 1.80
N GLU A 189 -26.41 -5.61 1.15
CA GLU A 189 -26.13 -5.56 -0.29
C GLU A 189 -24.88 -6.35 -0.65
N ALA A 190 -23.76 -6.11 0.05
CA ALA A 190 -22.51 -6.82 -0.20
C ALA A 190 -22.65 -8.35 -0.02
N LEU A 191 -23.35 -8.79 1.02
CA LEU A 191 -23.62 -10.21 1.24
C LEU A 191 -24.52 -10.81 0.14
N SER A 192 -25.55 -10.09 -0.27
CA SER A 192 -26.43 -10.52 -1.36
C SER A 192 -25.66 -10.68 -2.68
N GLU A 193 -24.79 -9.74 -3.02
CA GLU A 193 -23.97 -9.79 -4.23
C GLU A 193 -22.95 -10.94 -4.19
N LEU A 194 -22.44 -11.26 -3.01
CA LEU A 194 -21.53 -12.39 -2.79
C LEU A 194 -22.25 -13.75 -2.64
N GLY A 195 -23.60 -13.77 -2.61
CA GLY A 195 -24.38 -14.99 -2.39
C GLY A 195 -24.25 -15.56 -0.97
N LEU A 196 -24.05 -14.68 0.03
CA LEU A 196 -23.81 -15.03 1.42
C LEU A 196 -25.05 -14.80 2.29
N ASP A 197 -25.26 -15.68 3.27
CA ASP A 197 -26.42 -15.63 4.15
C ASP A 197 -26.23 -14.58 5.26
N PRO A 198 -27.12 -13.57 5.35
CA PRO A 198 -26.97 -12.46 6.29
C PRO A 198 -27.10 -12.84 7.77
N SER A 199 -27.56 -14.06 8.10
CA SER A 199 -27.66 -14.57 9.48
C SER A 199 -26.31 -14.95 10.10
N PHE A 200 -25.27 -15.14 9.28
CA PHE A 200 -23.92 -15.45 9.75
C PHE A 200 -23.10 -14.19 10.01
N THR A 201 -22.17 -14.30 10.95
CA THR A 201 -21.04 -13.37 11.12
C THR A 201 -19.87 -13.87 10.29
N TYR A 202 -19.35 -13.01 9.42
CA TYR A 202 -18.25 -13.36 8.51
C TYR A 202 -16.91 -12.77 8.96
N LEU A 203 -15.92 -13.65 9.11
CA LEU A 203 -14.50 -13.30 9.19
C LEU A 203 -13.94 -13.22 7.76
N LEU A 204 -12.89 -12.42 7.53
CA LEU A 204 -12.26 -12.28 6.22
C LEU A 204 -10.76 -12.53 6.27
N PHE A 205 -10.31 -13.46 5.43
CA PHE A 205 -8.92 -13.60 5.00
C PHE A 205 -8.79 -13.11 3.56
N PHE A 206 -7.90 -12.15 3.28
CA PHE A 206 -7.88 -11.43 2.00
C PHE A 206 -6.51 -11.38 1.28
N GLY A 207 -6.57 -11.43 -0.06
CA GLY A 207 -5.46 -11.29 -1.00
C GLY A 207 -4.77 -12.61 -1.33
N PHE A 208 -3.69 -12.57 -2.10
CA PHE A 208 -2.95 -13.78 -2.53
C PHE A 208 -2.66 -14.73 -1.37
N ILE A 209 -3.03 -15.99 -1.51
CA ILE A 209 -2.87 -17.01 -0.48
C ILE A 209 -1.49 -17.64 -0.65
N ARG A 210 -0.62 -17.40 0.35
CA ARG A 210 0.76 -17.88 0.40
C ARG A 210 1.05 -18.48 1.77
N PRO A 211 1.97 -19.45 1.89
CA PRO A 211 2.24 -20.14 3.15
C PRO A 211 2.56 -19.20 4.32
N TYR A 212 3.30 -18.11 4.08
CA TYR A 212 3.64 -17.14 5.13
C TYR A 212 2.44 -16.34 5.65
N LYS A 213 1.33 -16.26 4.90
CA LYS A 213 0.12 -15.56 5.37
C LYS A 213 -0.69 -16.37 6.37
N GLY A 214 -0.38 -17.66 6.55
CA GLY A 214 -0.90 -18.47 7.65
C GLY A 214 -2.38 -18.82 7.57
N LEU A 215 -2.95 -18.97 6.37
CA LEU A 215 -4.33 -19.46 6.23
C LEU A 215 -4.53 -20.82 6.94
N ASP A 216 -3.50 -21.66 6.96
CA ASP A 216 -3.51 -22.94 7.69
C ASP A 216 -3.66 -22.74 9.21
N LEU A 217 -3.08 -21.68 9.77
CA LEU A 217 -3.25 -21.36 11.20
C LEU A 217 -4.68 -20.93 11.50
N LEU A 218 -5.28 -20.13 10.62
CA LEU A 218 -6.65 -19.67 10.77
C LEU A 218 -7.68 -20.78 10.58
N ILE A 219 -7.48 -21.70 9.62
CA ILE A 219 -8.37 -22.87 9.47
C ILE A 219 -8.39 -23.68 10.76
N LYS A 220 -7.21 -23.96 11.35
CA LYS A 220 -7.13 -24.66 12.64
C LYS A 220 -7.77 -23.87 13.78
N ALA A 221 -7.53 -22.56 13.84
CA ALA A 221 -8.11 -21.67 14.84
C ALA A 221 -9.66 -21.68 14.79
N LEU A 222 -10.23 -21.74 13.58
CA LEU A 222 -11.66 -21.67 13.36
C LEU A 222 -12.42 -22.81 14.05
N ARG A 223 -11.82 -23.99 14.22
CA ARG A 223 -12.44 -25.10 14.96
C ARG A 223 -12.88 -24.69 16.36
N TRP A 224 -11.98 -24.11 17.16
CA TRP A 224 -12.32 -23.67 18.53
C TRP A 224 -13.34 -22.53 18.53
N VAL A 225 -13.23 -21.60 17.56
CA VAL A 225 -14.22 -20.53 17.41
C VAL A 225 -15.62 -21.11 17.14
N LYS A 226 -15.73 -22.19 16.34
CA LYS A 226 -16.99 -22.86 16.03
C LYS A 226 -17.57 -23.64 17.21
N GLU A 227 -16.75 -24.11 18.15
CA GLU A 227 -17.24 -24.77 19.37
C GLU A 227 -18.07 -23.82 20.25
N GLU A 228 -17.78 -22.50 20.22
CA GLU A 228 -18.51 -21.48 20.99
C GLU A 228 -19.47 -20.63 20.12
N TYR A 229 -19.10 -20.33 18.87
CA TYR A 229 -19.83 -19.42 17.97
C TYR A 229 -20.26 -20.11 16.67
N LEU A 230 -21.38 -20.84 16.73
CA LEU A 230 -21.93 -21.61 15.60
C LEU A 230 -22.34 -20.75 14.40
N ASN A 231 -22.62 -19.46 14.59
CA ASN A 231 -23.01 -18.54 13.52
C ASN A 231 -21.83 -17.82 12.86
N VAL A 232 -20.58 -18.18 13.17
CA VAL A 232 -19.39 -17.62 12.52
C VAL A 232 -19.01 -18.45 11.30
N LYS A 233 -18.66 -17.77 10.20
CA LYS A 233 -18.07 -18.34 8.98
C LYS A 233 -16.85 -17.55 8.53
N LEU A 234 -15.97 -18.17 7.76
CA LEU A 234 -14.79 -17.54 7.18
C LEU A 234 -14.95 -17.35 5.67
N ILE A 235 -14.72 -16.14 5.19
CA ILE A 235 -14.52 -15.84 3.77
C ILE A 235 -13.01 -15.87 3.49
N VAL A 236 -12.61 -16.69 2.52
CA VAL A 236 -11.24 -16.70 1.99
C VAL A 236 -11.29 -16.10 0.58
N ALA A 237 -10.87 -14.86 0.43
CA ALA A 237 -10.95 -14.12 -0.82
C ALA A 237 -9.57 -13.80 -1.39
N GLY A 238 -9.19 -14.52 -2.45
CA GLY A 238 -7.91 -14.36 -3.12
C GLY A 238 -7.45 -15.63 -3.83
N GLU A 239 -6.49 -15.47 -4.74
CA GLU A 239 -5.92 -16.56 -5.52
C GLU A 239 -4.85 -17.32 -4.74
N PHE A 240 -4.88 -18.65 -4.77
CA PHE A 240 -3.77 -19.47 -4.27
C PHE A 240 -2.55 -19.32 -5.16
N TYR A 241 -1.42 -18.98 -4.55
CA TYR A 241 -0.14 -18.89 -5.25
C TYR A 241 0.51 -20.27 -5.45
N GLU A 242 0.18 -21.22 -4.58
CA GLU A 242 0.65 -22.60 -4.58
C GLU A 242 -0.56 -23.55 -4.67
N ASP A 243 -0.34 -24.87 -4.64
CA ASP A 243 -1.45 -25.84 -4.69
C ASP A 243 -2.43 -25.62 -3.52
N GLU A 244 -3.73 -25.56 -3.81
CA GLU A 244 -4.79 -25.34 -2.82
C GLU A 244 -5.12 -26.60 -2.01
N LYS A 245 -4.77 -27.79 -2.53
CA LYS A 245 -5.13 -29.10 -1.94
C LYS A 245 -4.75 -29.25 -0.46
N PRO A 246 -3.58 -28.80 0.03
CA PRO A 246 -3.24 -28.90 1.44
C PRO A 246 -4.23 -28.14 2.34
N TYR A 247 -4.72 -26.99 1.90
CA TYR A 247 -5.72 -26.21 2.64
C TYR A 247 -7.08 -26.90 2.60
N MET A 248 -7.51 -27.39 1.44
CA MET A 248 -8.79 -28.11 1.33
C MET A 248 -8.80 -29.36 2.21
N LYS A 249 -7.72 -30.15 2.20
CA LYS A 249 -7.56 -31.32 3.09
C LYS A 249 -7.66 -30.93 4.56
N LEU A 250 -7.02 -29.84 4.95
CA LEU A 250 -7.09 -29.33 6.32
C LEU A 250 -8.51 -28.91 6.71
N VAL A 251 -9.27 -28.29 5.79
CA VAL A 251 -10.69 -27.98 6.02
C VAL A 251 -11.52 -29.25 6.25
N GLU A 252 -11.25 -30.33 5.51
CA GLU A 252 -11.93 -31.61 5.73
C GLU A 252 -11.55 -32.24 7.08
N GLU A 253 -10.26 -32.22 7.42
CA GLU A 253 -9.72 -32.79 8.67
C GLU A 253 -10.26 -32.09 9.91
N GLU A 254 -10.45 -30.78 9.85
CA GLU A 254 -11.04 -29.99 10.94
C GLU A 254 -12.59 -29.98 10.91
N GLY A 255 -13.22 -30.58 9.89
CA GLY A 255 -14.67 -30.66 9.78
C GLY A 255 -15.37 -29.34 9.42
N LEU A 256 -14.68 -28.42 8.75
CA LEU A 256 -15.11 -27.03 8.52
C LEU A 256 -15.67 -26.75 7.12
N LYS A 257 -16.09 -27.79 6.38
CA LYS A 257 -16.50 -27.67 4.96
C LYS A 257 -17.61 -26.64 4.73
N ASP A 258 -18.58 -26.57 5.63
CA ASP A 258 -19.73 -25.66 5.52
C ASP A 258 -19.47 -24.28 6.17
N ASP A 259 -18.31 -24.12 6.82
CA ASP A 259 -17.94 -22.93 7.59
C ASP A 259 -16.99 -21.98 6.85
N ILE A 260 -16.43 -22.42 5.72
CA ILE A 260 -15.47 -21.64 4.95
C ILE A 260 -15.97 -21.47 3.50
N VAL A 261 -16.06 -20.22 3.05
CA VAL A 261 -16.44 -19.86 1.69
C VAL A 261 -15.20 -19.37 0.93
N PHE A 262 -14.79 -20.12 -0.09
CA PHE A 262 -13.63 -19.79 -0.90
C PHE A 262 -14.03 -19.01 -2.16
N PHE A 263 -13.45 -17.83 -2.33
CA PHE A 263 -13.41 -17.08 -3.57
C PHE A 263 -12.00 -17.19 -4.15
N ASN A 264 -11.65 -18.38 -4.68
CA ASN A 264 -10.35 -18.69 -5.25
C ASN A 264 -10.19 -18.05 -6.64
N ARG A 265 -9.94 -16.74 -6.65
CA ARG A 265 -9.63 -15.97 -7.85
C ARG A 265 -8.96 -14.66 -7.46
N PHE A 266 -8.35 -14.01 -8.44
CA PHE A 266 -7.99 -12.61 -8.30
C PHE A 266 -9.27 -11.76 -8.05
N ILE A 267 -9.22 -10.92 -7.01
CA ILE A 267 -10.29 -9.97 -6.67
C ILE A 267 -9.93 -8.64 -7.31
N ASN A 268 -10.80 -8.14 -8.20
CA ASN A 268 -10.58 -6.86 -8.85
C ASN A 268 -10.79 -5.70 -7.85
N ASP A 269 -10.14 -4.56 -8.11
CA ASP A 269 -10.16 -3.38 -7.22
C ASP A 269 -11.60 -2.90 -6.92
N ASP A 270 -12.51 -3.00 -7.89
CA ASP A 270 -13.93 -2.63 -7.77
C ASP A 270 -14.77 -3.61 -6.93
N GLU A 271 -14.29 -4.83 -6.72
CA GLU A 271 -14.94 -5.86 -5.90
C GLU A 271 -14.44 -5.85 -4.45
N VAL A 272 -13.30 -5.21 -4.16
CA VAL A 272 -12.69 -5.20 -2.81
C VAL A 272 -13.68 -4.67 -1.77
N ALA A 273 -14.43 -3.61 -2.10
CA ALA A 273 -15.44 -3.05 -1.21
C ALA A 273 -16.50 -4.07 -0.79
N LEU A 274 -16.87 -5.03 -1.64
CA LEU A 274 -17.86 -6.06 -1.34
C LEU A 274 -17.36 -6.95 -0.18
N PHE A 275 -16.14 -7.47 -0.28
CA PHE A 275 -15.59 -8.39 0.72
C PHE A 275 -15.41 -7.73 2.09
N PHE A 276 -14.83 -6.53 2.10
CA PHE A 276 -14.63 -5.80 3.35
C PHE A 276 -15.96 -5.33 3.95
N SER A 277 -16.95 -4.96 3.13
CA SER A 277 -18.27 -4.56 3.64
C SER A 277 -19.07 -5.75 4.20
N ALA A 278 -18.93 -6.94 3.62
CA ALA A 278 -19.58 -8.17 4.06
C ALA A 278 -19.07 -8.72 5.40
N CYS A 279 -17.78 -8.50 5.72
CA CYS A 279 -17.18 -9.06 6.94
C CYS A 279 -17.33 -8.16 8.17
N GLU A 280 -17.23 -8.77 9.35
CA GLU A 280 -17.18 -8.06 10.65
C GLU A 280 -15.75 -7.97 11.21
N LEU A 281 -14.88 -8.92 10.87
CA LEU A 281 -13.50 -8.98 11.36
C LEU A 281 -12.55 -9.41 10.22
N VAL A 282 -11.44 -8.71 10.06
CA VAL A 282 -10.36 -9.11 9.13
C VAL A 282 -9.29 -9.86 9.91
N VAL A 283 -8.92 -11.06 9.48
CA VAL A 283 -7.92 -11.88 10.17
C VAL A 283 -6.66 -12.02 9.30
N GLN A 284 -5.52 -11.58 9.83
CA GLN A 284 -4.21 -11.64 9.18
C GLN A 284 -3.25 -12.52 10.02
N PRO A 285 -3.39 -13.85 9.94
CA PRO A 285 -2.72 -14.83 10.81
C PRO A 285 -1.27 -15.11 10.34
N TYR A 286 -0.51 -14.07 10.01
CA TYR A 286 0.75 -14.23 9.26
C TYR A 286 1.82 -14.93 10.13
N LYS A 287 2.63 -15.78 9.49
CA LYS A 287 3.82 -16.40 10.10
C LYS A 287 5.03 -15.48 10.04
N SER A 288 5.05 -14.55 9.08
CA SER A 288 6.03 -13.47 8.96
C SER A 288 5.44 -12.31 8.18
N ALA A 289 5.88 -11.08 8.49
CA ALA A 289 5.44 -9.88 7.80
C ALA A 289 6.52 -8.79 7.86
N THR A 290 6.49 -7.83 6.94
CA THR A 290 7.15 -6.53 7.10
C THR A 290 6.08 -5.45 7.24
N GLN A 291 5.16 -5.40 6.29
CA GLN A 291 3.91 -4.64 6.30
C GLN A 291 2.82 -5.44 5.58
N SER A 292 1.55 -5.04 5.72
CA SER A 292 0.44 -5.65 4.98
C SER A 292 -0.48 -4.59 4.39
N GLY A 293 -0.60 -4.60 3.06
CA GLY A 293 -1.56 -3.73 2.38
C GLY A 293 -3.01 -4.02 2.80
N VAL A 294 -3.31 -5.26 3.20
CA VAL A 294 -4.64 -5.66 3.72
C VAL A 294 -5.00 -4.87 4.97
N THR A 295 -4.02 -4.51 5.81
CA THR A 295 -4.25 -3.70 7.00
C THR A 295 -4.70 -2.28 6.63
N GLN A 296 -4.11 -1.68 5.60
CA GLN A 296 -4.53 -0.36 5.10
C GLN A 296 -5.93 -0.39 4.48
N ILE A 297 -6.30 -1.49 3.81
CA ILE A 297 -7.65 -1.69 3.27
C ILE A 297 -8.67 -1.86 4.43
N ALA A 298 -8.31 -2.61 5.47
CA ALA A 298 -9.16 -2.75 6.66
C ALA A 298 -9.39 -1.40 7.36
N TYR A 299 -8.36 -0.56 7.50
CA TYR A 299 -8.51 0.81 7.99
C TYR A 299 -9.43 1.67 7.11
N HIS A 300 -9.30 1.57 5.79
CA HIS A 300 -10.16 2.28 4.84
C HIS A 300 -11.65 1.93 5.05
N PHE A 301 -11.98 0.65 5.14
CA PHE A 301 -13.36 0.17 5.35
C PHE A 301 -13.82 0.12 6.81
N GLU A 302 -12.98 0.63 7.73
CA GLU A 302 -13.22 0.71 9.16
C GLU A 302 -13.53 -0.66 9.79
N LYS A 303 -12.67 -1.65 9.50
CA LYS A 303 -12.83 -3.03 9.94
C LYS A 303 -11.86 -3.36 11.07
N PRO A 304 -12.37 -3.88 12.22
CA PRO A 304 -11.53 -4.46 13.25
C PRO A 304 -10.69 -5.60 12.69
N MET A 305 -9.55 -5.84 13.33
CA MET A 305 -8.58 -6.82 12.85
C MET A 305 -8.13 -7.78 13.96
N VAL A 306 -7.85 -9.03 13.61
CA VAL A 306 -6.95 -9.90 14.39
C VAL A 306 -5.69 -10.08 13.58
N VAL A 307 -4.55 -9.73 14.16
CA VAL A 307 -3.23 -9.85 13.50
C VAL A 307 -2.29 -10.66 14.38
N THR A 308 -1.30 -11.31 13.78
CA THR A 308 -0.23 -11.95 14.56
C THR A 308 0.89 -10.97 14.89
N ASP A 309 1.63 -11.24 15.97
CA ASP A 309 2.72 -10.41 16.50
C ASP A 309 4.03 -10.47 15.68
N VAL A 310 3.91 -10.63 14.36
CA VAL A 310 5.03 -10.74 13.43
C VAL A 310 5.25 -9.46 12.64
N GLY A 311 6.52 -9.06 12.48
CA GLY A 311 6.88 -7.88 11.70
C GLY A 311 6.26 -6.59 12.22
N GLY A 312 5.93 -5.69 11.29
CA GLY A 312 5.26 -4.42 11.59
C GLY A 312 3.74 -4.52 11.82
N LEU A 313 3.13 -5.72 11.80
CA LEU A 313 1.67 -5.84 11.97
C LEU A 313 1.20 -5.37 13.35
N LYS A 314 1.89 -5.80 14.42
CA LYS A 314 1.58 -5.37 15.79
C LYS A 314 1.79 -3.87 16.03
N GLU A 315 2.64 -3.23 15.22
CA GLU A 315 2.90 -1.79 15.32
C GLU A 315 1.77 -0.98 14.66
N ILE A 316 1.11 -1.56 13.66
CA ILE A 316 0.07 -0.92 12.87
C ILE A 316 -1.32 -1.15 13.46
N VAL A 317 -1.53 -2.21 14.27
CA VAL A 317 -2.82 -2.53 14.89
C VAL A 317 -2.68 -2.46 16.42
N PRO A 318 -3.04 -1.33 17.06
CA PRO A 318 -3.01 -1.21 18.51
C PRO A 318 -3.95 -2.22 19.18
N ASP A 319 -3.36 -3.09 20.00
CA ASP A 319 -4.04 -4.17 20.72
C ASP A 319 -5.15 -3.64 21.65
N GLY A 320 -6.29 -4.32 21.66
CA GLY A 320 -7.50 -3.94 22.41
C GLY A 320 -8.20 -2.66 21.92
N LYS A 321 -7.72 -2.04 20.84
CA LYS A 321 -8.30 -0.79 20.29
C LYS A 321 -8.78 -0.95 18.86
N CYS A 322 -7.88 -1.25 17.93
CA CYS A 322 -8.22 -1.45 16.51
C CYS A 322 -8.48 -2.92 16.17
N GLY A 323 -8.43 -3.79 17.18
CA GLY A 323 -8.35 -5.22 17.01
C GLY A 323 -7.59 -5.89 18.15
N TYR A 324 -7.16 -7.12 17.92
CA TYR A 324 -6.30 -7.86 18.86
C TYR A 324 -5.06 -8.42 18.16
N VAL A 325 -4.00 -8.55 18.95
CA VAL A 325 -2.74 -9.15 18.53
C VAL A 325 -2.62 -10.54 19.14
N ALA A 326 -2.38 -11.55 18.29
CA ALA A 326 -2.19 -12.94 18.67
C ALA A 326 -0.74 -13.40 18.42
N ARG A 327 -0.32 -14.48 19.05
CA ARG A 327 0.87 -15.22 18.59
C ARG A 327 0.54 -15.97 17.29
N PRO A 328 1.51 -16.31 16.43
CA PRO A 328 1.30 -17.08 15.19
C PRO A 328 1.04 -18.57 15.50
N GLU A 329 0.08 -18.83 16.37
CA GLU A 329 -0.34 -20.13 16.89
C GLU A 329 -1.87 -20.22 16.75
N PRO A 330 -2.42 -21.33 16.25
CA PRO A 330 -3.86 -21.48 16.03
C PRO A 330 -4.71 -21.17 17.28
N GLU A 331 -4.28 -21.63 18.45
CA GLU A 331 -4.96 -21.43 19.73
C GLU A 331 -5.02 -19.94 20.09
N SER A 332 -3.89 -19.23 19.98
CA SER A 332 -3.83 -17.79 20.27
C SER A 332 -4.66 -16.97 19.29
N ILE A 333 -4.74 -17.39 18.02
CA ILE A 333 -5.58 -16.74 17.01
C ILE A 333 -7.07 -16.98 17.33
N ALA A 334 -7.44 -18.18 17.75
CA ALA A 334 -8.80 -18.49 18.18
C ALA A 334 -9.20 -17.65 19.40
N ASP A 335 -8.35 -17.57 20.42
CA ASP A 335 -8.57 -16.75 21.61
C ASP A 335 -8.81 -15.28 21.25
N ALA A 336 -8.01 -14.71 20.35
CA ALA A 336 -8.17 -13.33 19.89
C ALA A 336 -9.48 -13.11 19.11
N ILE A 337 -9.90 -14.09 18.29
CA ILE A 337 -11.19 -14.04 17.59
C ILE A 337 -12.34 -14.12 18.59
N MET A 338 -12.30 -15.06 19.54
CA MET A 338 -13.34 -15.22 20.56
C MET A 338 -13.43 -14.00 21.49
N LEU A 339 -12.28 -13.41 21.85
CA LEU A 339 -12.23 -12.16 22.60
C LEU A 339 -12.94 -11.03 21.85
N TYR A 340 -12.64 -10.85 20.55
CA TYR A 340 -13.38 -9.92 19.70
C TYR A 340 -14.88 -10.23 19.67
N MET A 341 -15.28 -11.48 19.51
CA MET A 341 -16.69 -11.86 19.46
C MET A 341 -17.42 -11.53 20.76
N SER A 342 -16.76 -11.64 21.91
CA SER A 342 -17.30 -11.26 23.22
C SER A 342 -17.36 -9.75 23.44
N GLU A 343 -16.36 -8.99 22.96
CA GLU A 343 -16.24 -7.55 23.22
C GLU A 343 -16.84 -6.64 22.13
N ARG A 344 -17.19 -7.17 20.95
CA ARG A 344 -17.69 -6.38 19.79
C ARG A 344 -18.93 -5.52 20.06
N SER A 345 -19.66 -5.78 21.15
CA SER A 345 -20.83 -5.00 21.56
C SER A 345 -20.52 -3.88 22.56
N VAL A 346 -19.39 -3.95 23.26
CA VAL A 346 -18.99 -3.01 24.33
C VAL A 346 -17.81 -2.13 23.95
N THR A 347 -16.95 -2.61 23.05
CA THR A 347 -15.78 -1.88 22.58
C THR A 347 -16.10 -1.13 21.28
N ASP A 348 -15.91 0.18 21.27
CA ASP A 348 -16.07 1.02 20.07
C ASP A 348 -14.82 0.95 19.18
N PHE A 349 -14.59 -0.22 18.59
CA PHE A 349 -13.48 -0.44 17.66
C PHE A 349 -13.48 0.58 16.52
N ILE A 350 -14.66 0.96 16.01
CA ILE A 350 -14.79 1.87 14.87
C ILE A 350 -14.23 3.25 15.22
N SER A 351 -14.52 3.77 16.41
CA SER A 351 -13.96 5.05 16.86
C SER A 351 -12.44 5.00 16.97
N PHE A 352 -11.88 3.94 17.58
CA PHE A 352 -10.42 3.76 17.64
C PHE A 352 -9.79 3.66 16.25
N ILE A 353 -10.39 2.88 15.36
CA ILE A 353 -9.95 2.73 13.97
C ILE A 353 -9.99 4.07 13.23
N ARG A 354 -11.03 4.88 13.44
CA ARG A 354 -11.16 6.21 12.85
C ARG A 354 -10.12 7.19 13.37
N GLU A 355 -9.73 7.07 14.63
CA GLU A 355 -8.65 7.88 15.19
C GLU A 355 -7.29 7.44 14.62
N GLU A 356 -7.00 6.15 14.70
CA GLU A 356 -5.72 5.58 14.26
C GLU A 356 -5.50 5.79 12.76
N LYS A 357 -6.54 5.62 11.93
CA LYS A 357 -6.43 5.80 10.47
C LYS A 357 -6.04 7.21 10.04
N LYS A 358 -6.20 8.23 10.91
CA LYS A 358 -5.72 9.60 10.63
C LYS A 358 -4.20 9.65 10.49
N ILE A 359 -3.47 8.71 11.09
CA ILE A 359 -2.00 8.61 10.94
C ILE A 359 -1.63 8.23 9.49
N TYR A 360 -2.49 7.47 8.81
CA TYR A 360 -2.32 7.03 7.42
C TYR A 360 -3.02 7.94 6.40
N SER A 361 -3.49 9.11 6.82
CA SER A 361 -4.19 10.02 5.93
C SER A 361 -3.25 10.67 4.91
N TRP A 362 -3.81 10.99 3.74
CA TRP A 362 -3.04 11.60 2.66
C TRP A 362 -2.54 13.01 2.99
N ASP A 363 -3.24 13.77 3.84
CA ASP A 363 -2.78 15.09 4.31
C ASP A 363 -1.51 15.00 5.16
N LYS A 364 -1.28 13.90 5.89
CA LYS A 364 -0.01 13.67 6.59
C LYS A 364 1.14 13.44 5.63
N MET A 365 0.90 12.71 4.54
CA MET A 365 1.89 12.48 3.49
C MET A 365 2.29 13.80 2.81
N THR A 366 1.31 14.61 2.38
CA THR A 366 1.58 15.92 1.77
C THR A 366 2.22 16.89 2.75
N ALA A 367 1.75 16.96 4.00
CA ALA A 367 2.36 17.77 5.05
C ALA A 367 3.83 17.37 5.34
N GLY A 368 4.14 16.07 5.33
CA GLY A 368 5.50 15.56 5.46
C GLY A 368 6.41 16.02 4.32
N ILE A 369 5.91 15.94 3.08
CA ILE A 369 6.62 16.43 1.88
C ILE A 369 6.84 17.95 1.95
N LEU A 370 5.83 18.71 2.37
CA LEU A 370 5.94 20.17 2.54
C LEU A 370 6.90 20.56 3.68
N SER A 371 6.94 19.79 4.77
CA SER A 371 7.91 19.96 5.85
C SER A 371 9.35 19.76 5.36
N ILE A 372 9.59 18.71 4.56
CA ILE A 372 10.88 18.50 3.89
C ILE A 372 11.22 19.72 3.00
N TYR A 373 10.28 20.14 2.16
CA TYR A 373 10.48 21.28 1.27
C TYR A 373 10.89 22.55 2.03
N ASN A 374 10.21 22.84 3.15
CA ASN A 374 10.50 24.00 4.00
C ASN A 374 11.92 23.93 4.59
N LYS A 375 12.32 22.77 5.13
CA LYS A 375 13.68 22.54 5.64
C LYS A 375 14.74 22.75 4.58
N ILE A 376 14.54 22.21 3.37
CA ILE A 376 15.49 22.37 2.24
C ILE A 376 15.55 23.82 1.76
N SER A 377 14.43 24.55 1.83
CA SER A 377 14.33 25.91 1.34
C SER A 377 14.81 26.96 2.35
N GLY A 378 15.16 26.56 3.58
CA GLY A 378 15.54 27.49 4.65
C GLY A 378 14.37 28.29 5.21
N ASN A 379 13.14 27.83 4.98
CA ASN A 379 11.91 28.43 5.48
C ASN A 379 11.47 27.68 6.74
N ASP A 380 12.24 27.75 7.82
CA ASP A 380 11.77 27.24 9.11
C ASP A 380 10.64 28.16 9.60
N TYR A 381 9.39 27.72 9.42
CA TYR A 381 8.29 28.25 10.20
C TYR A 381 8.50 27.80 11.65
N GLN A 382 9.10 28.68 12.45
CA GLN A 382 8.84 28.66 13.89
C GLN A 382 7.34 28.93 14.09
N LYS A 383 6.57 27.87 14.34
CA LYS A 383 5.60 27.79 15.44
C LYS A 383 4.95 26.42 15.53
#